data_AF-A0A538D6E2-F1
#
_entry.id   AF-A0A538D6E2-F1
#
_cell.length_a   1.000
_cell.length_b   1.000
_cell.length_c   1.000
_cell.angle_alpha   90.00
_cell.angle_beta   90.00
_cell.angle_gamma   90.00
#
_symmetry.space_group_name_H-M   'P 1'
#
loop_
_entity.id
_entity.type
_entity.pdbx_description
1 polymer ?
#
loop_
_entity_poly.entity_id
_entity_poly.type
_entity_poly.pdbx_seq_one_letter_code
_entity_poly.pdbx_strand_id
1 'polypeptide(L)'
;MDESAVRIDVGLRDAYLRRLGLEAEPPSVDALQRLHRRQVELIPYETLWMQSGERWGVDPVDSVARIALHGRGGYCYHLNGACGHAPRWRSARPGRSGRGLDRQPCGGDRQRAAIE
;
A
#
# COMPACT_ATOMS: atom_id res chain seq x y z
N MET A 1 -20.79 4.80 14.28
CA MET A 1 -20.01 4.65 13.03
C MET A 1 -19.04 3.53 13.33
N ASP A 2 -19.38 2.32 12.88
CA ASP A 2 -18.66 1.11 13.24
C ASP A 2 -17.33 1.06 12.49
N GLU A 3 -16.24 1.36 13.20
CA GLU A 3 -14.85 1.29 12.74
C GLU A 3 -14.35 -0.17 12.71
N SER A 4 -15.26 -1.14 12.57
CA SER A 4 -14.96 -2.57 12.47
C SER A 4 -14.28 -2.86 11.13
N ALA A 5 -12.98 -2.59 11.12
CA ALA A 5 -11.96 -3.15 10.24
C ALA A 5 -12.51 -3.81 8.97
N VAL A 6 -12.81 -2.99 7.96
CA VAL A 6 -12.98 -3.46 6.58
C VAL A 6 -11.72 -4.26 6.24
N ARG A 7 -11.89 -5.57 6.07
CA ARG A 7 -10.81 -6.54 5.87
C ARG A 7 -10.99 -7.15 4.50
N ILE A 8 -10.01 -6.96 3.63
CA ILE A 8 -9.86 -7.82 2.46
C ILE A 8 -9.37 -9.20 2.91
N ASP A 9 -9.90 -10.26 2.32
CA ASP A 9 -9.39 -11.60 2.55
C ASP A 9 -8.03 -11.81 1.88
N VAL A 10 -7.37 -12.92 2.21
CA VAL A 10 -6.02 -13.25 1.71
C VAL A 10 -6.00 -13.44 0.18
N GLY A 11 -7.03 -14.07 -0.38
CA GLY A 11 -7.11 -14.32 -1.82
C GLY A 11 -7.25 -13.01 -2.60
N LEU A 12 -8.10 -12.11 -2.12
CA LEU A 12 -8.27 -10.80 -2.74
C LEU A 12 -7.02 -9.92 -2.62
N ARG A 13 -6.35 -9.93 -1.46
CA ARG A 13 -5.05 -9.26 -1.28
C ARG A 13 -4.02 -9.76 -2.29
N ASP A 14 -3.88 -11.08 -2.44
CA ASP A 14 -2.86 -11.67 -3.32
C ASP A 14 -3.17 -11.40 -4.80
N ALA A 15 -4.46 -11.35 -5.17
CA ALA A 15 -4.87 -10.91 -6.51
C ALA A 15 -4.49 -9.44 -6.77
N TYR A 16 -4.68 -8.57 -5.79
CA TYR A 16 -4.29 -7.16 -5.88
C TYR A 16 -2.78 -6.99 -6.03
N LEU A 17 -1.98 -7.68 -5.21
CA LEU A 17 -0.52 -7.63 -5.29
C LEU A 17 0.00 -8.18 -6.62
N ARG A 18 -0.57 -9.28 -7.13
CA ARG A 18 -0.27 -9.77 -8.48
C ARG A 18 -0.55 -8.74 -9.56
N ARG A 19 -1.68 -8.01 -9.49
CA ARG A 19 -2.02 -6.95 -10.45
C ARG A 19 -0.99 -5.80 -10.44
N LEU A 20 -0.31 -5.59 -9.32
CA LEU A 20 0.77 -4.61 -9.15
C LEU A 20 2.18 -5.17 -9.44
N GLY A 21 2.28 -6.47 -9.74
CA GLY A 21 3.56 -7.16 -9.92
C GLY A 21 4.42 -7.15 -8.65
N LEU A 22 3.78 -7.35 -7.50
CA LEU A 22 4.39 -7.40 -6.18
C LEU A 22 4.07 -8.73 -5.50
N GLU A 23 4.97 -9.16 -4.62
CA GLU A 23 4.76 -10.29 -3.72
C GLU A 23 4.36 -9.79 -2.33
N ALA A 24 3.70 -10.65 -1.55
CA ALA A 24 3.38 -10.34 -0.17
C ALA A 24 4.67 -10.31 0.68
N GLU A 25 4.89 -9.21 1.40
CA GLU A 25 6.08 -9.02 2.23
C GLU A 25 5.76 -8.37 3.58
N PRO A 26 6.70 -8.41 4.55
CA PRO A 26 6.49 -7.78 5.83
C PRO A 26 6.28 -6.26 5.76
N PRO A 27 5.52 -5.74 6.72
CA PRO A 27 5.31 -4.33 7.01
C PRO A 27 6.55 -3.43 7.05
N SER A 28 6.75 -2.54 6.07
CA SER A 28 7.82 -1.53 6.12
C SER A 28 7.54 -0.29 5.27
N VAL A 29 8.10 0.87 5.64
CA VAL A 29 7.99 2.11 4.84
C VAL A 29 8.36 1.85 3.38
N ASP A 30 9.40 1.07 3.12
CA ASP A 30 9.82 0.70 1.77
C ASP A 30 8.75 -0.13 1.02
N ALA A 31 8.08 -1.06 1.71
CA ALA A 31 6.99 -1.85 1.13
C ALA A 31 5.79 -0.95 0.78
N LEU A 32 5.45 0.02 1.63
CA LEU A 32 4.40 1.00 1.35
C LEU A 32 4.76 1.87 0.13
N GLN A 33 6.01 2.34 0.04
CA GLN A 33 6.47 3.13 -1.10
C GLN A 33 6.43 2.33 -2.41
N ARG A 34 6.85 1.06 -2.38
CA ARG A 34 6.76 0.16 -3.55
C ARG A 34 5.31 -0.06 -3.97
N LEU A 35 4.43 -0.36 -3.01
CA LEU A 35 3.01 -0.56 -3.24
C LEU A 35 2.38 0.66 -3.91
N HIS A 36 2.57 1.83 -3.29
CA HIS A 36 2.01 3.08 -3.79
C HIS A 36 2.53 3.42 -5.19
N ARG A 37 3.85 3.32 -5.40
CA ARG A 37 4.46 3.59 -6.71
C ARG A 37 3.88 2.68 -7.80
N ARG A 38 3.84 1.36 -7.56
CA ARG A 38 3.29 0.41 -8.52
C ARG A 38 1.81 0.66 -8.80
N GLN A 39 1.04 1.08 -7.80
CA GLN A 39 -0.36 1.42 -8.00
C GLN A 39 -0.52 2.63 -8.93
N VAL A 40 0.23 3.70 -8.70
CA VAL A 40 0.22 4.90 -9.56
C VAL A 40 0.68 4.58 -10.98
N GLU A 41 1.68 3.71 -11.13
CA GLU A 41 2.22 3.31 -12.44
C GLU A 41 1.26 2.42 -13.23
N LEU A 42 0.49 1.55 -12.57
CA LEU A 42 -0.21 0.44 -13.24
C LEU A 42 -1.73 0.50 -13.20
N ILE A 43 -2.32 1.26 -12.28
CA ILE A 43 -3.78 1.32 -12.10
C ILE A 43 -4.30 2.66 -12.63
N PRO A 44 -5.17 2.66 -13.65
CA PRO A 44 -5.65 3.89 -14.25
C PRO A 44 -6.54 4.67 -13.27
N TYR A 45 -6.42 6.00 -13.31
CA TYR A 45 -7.46 6.87 -12.80
C TYR A 45 -8.61 6.88 -13.81
N GLU A 46 -9.81 6.48 -13.41
CA GLU A 46 -10.96 6.46 -14.32
C GLU A 46 -12.24 7.04 -13.73
N THR A 47 -12.94 7.81 -14.59
CA THR A 47 -14.20 8.50 -14.29
C THR A 47 -15.22 8.35 -15.41
N LEU A 48 -14.85 7.78 -16.56
CA LEU A 48 -15.72 7.69 -17.75
C LEU A 48 -16.97 6.84 -17.52
N TRP A 49 -16.89 5.84 -16.63
CA TRP A 49 -18.02 5.01 -16.22
C TRP A 49 -19.20 5.84 -15.67
N MET A 50 -18.94 6.99 -15.04
CA MET A 50 -20.01 7.90 -14.58
C MET A 50 -20.80 8.48 -15.75
N GLN A 51 -20.12 8.82 -16.84
CA GLN A 51 -20.76 9.33 -18.06
C GLN A 51 -21.53 8.24 -18.80
N SER A 52 -21.08 6.99 -18.68
CA SER A 52 -21.80 5.81 -19.16
C SER A 52 -23.02 5.44 -18.29
N GLY A 53 -23.29 6.18 -17.21
CA GLY A 53 -24.42 5.94 -16.31
C GLY A 53 -24.19 4.83 -15.28
N GLU A 54 -22.98 4.26 -15.21
CA GLU A 54 -22.62 3.29 -14.18
C GLU A 54 -22.55 3.96 -12.80
N ARG A 55 -22.84 3.20 -11.74
CA ARG A 55 -22.79 3.67 -10.36
C ARG A 55 -21.96 2.72 -9.52
N TRP A 56 -20.73 3.12 -9.23
CA TRP A 56 -19.85 2.34 -8.35
C TRP A 56 -19.77 2.99 -6.97
N GLY A 57 -19.90 2.17 -5.94
CA GLY A 57 -19.63 2.57 -4.56
C GLY A 57 -18.14 2.67 -4.27
N VAL A 58 -17.81 3.45 -3.24
CA VAL A 58 -16.44 3.70 -2.75
C VAL A 58 -16.03 2.76 -1.62
N ASP A 59 -16.75 1.66 -1.42
CA ASP A 59 -16.35 0.66 -0.43
C ASP A 59 -14.92 0.17 -0.74
N PRO A 60 -14.02 0.12 0.26
CA PRO A 60 -12.65 -0.27 0.01
C PRO A 60 -12.47 -1.71 -0.49
N VAL A 61 -13.27 -2.68 -0.01
CA VAL A 61 -13.16 -4.08 -0.46
C VAL A 61 -13.63 -4.18 -1.90
N ASP A 62 -14.76 -3.56 -2.22
CA ASP A 62 -15.28 -3.52 -3.60
C ASP A 62 -14.29 -2.82 -4.53
N SER A 63 -13.61 -1.78 -4.05
CA SER A 63 -12.56 -1.09 -4.80
C SER A 63 -11.38 -2.01 -5.11
N VAL A 64 -10.89 -2.77 -4.13
CA VAL A 64 -9.82 -3.76 -4.34
C VAL A 64 -10.28 -4.86 -5.29
N ALA A 65 -11.49 -5.41 -5.12
CA ALA A 65 -12.06 -6.42 -6.01
C ALA A 65 -12.14 -5.93 -7.46
N ARG A 66 -12.61 -4.70 -7.66
CA ARG A 66 -12.73 -4.11 -8.99
C ARG A 66 -11.37 -3.96 -9.67
N ILE A 67 -10.36 -3.49 -8.94
CA ILE A 67 -9.01 -3.33 -9.48
C ILE A 67 -8.36 -4.69 -9.76
N ALA A 68 -8.43 -5.61 -8.80
CA ALA A 68 -7.72 -6.89 -8.86
C ALA A 68 -8.37 -7.89 -9.83
N LEU A 69 -9.70 -7.93 -9.91
CA LEU A 69 -10.45 -8.99 -10.60
C LEU A 69 -11.05 -8.52 -11.93
N HIS A 70 -11.35 -7.23 -12.08
CA HIS A 70 -12.01 -6.69 -13.27
C HIS A 70 -11.10 -5.82 -14.13
N GLY A 71 -9.84 -5.62 -13.73
CA GLY A 71 -8.86 -4.84 -14.49
C GLY A 71 -9.21 -3.36 -14.63
N ARG A 72 -10.10 -2.88 -13.76
CA ARG A 72 -10.57 -1.49 -13.71
C ARG A 72 -9.71 -0.65 -12.77
N GLY A 73 -9.93 0.65 -12.79
CA GLY A 73 -9.40 1.61 -11.84
C GLY A 73 -10.50 2.28 -11.03
N GLY A 74 -10.34 3.59 -10.83
CA GLY A 74 -11.37 4.46 -10.27
C GLY A 74 -10.82 5.86 -10.01
N TYR A 75 -11.64 6.72 -9.41
CA TYR A 75 -11.17 8.00 -8.88
C TYR A 75 -10.54 7.87 -7.48
N CYS A 76 -10.12 8.99 -6.91
CA CYS A 76 -9.32 9.08 -5.68
C CYS A 76 -9.84 8.22 -4.51
N TYR A 77 -11.13 8.23 -4.19
CA TYR A 77 -11.67 7.41 -3.10
C TYR A 77 -11.48 5.90 -3.34
N HIS A 78 -11.68 5.41 -4.57
CA HIS A 78 -11.47 4.00 -4.89
C HIS A 78 -9.99 3.62 -4.78
N LEU A 79 -9.11 4.43 -5.38
CA LEU A 79 -7.68 4.16 -5.42
C LEU A 79 -7.05 4.26 -4.01
N ASN A 80 -7.39 5.31 -3.26
CA ASN A 80 -6.88 5.51 -1.90
C ASN A 80 -7.48 4.47 -0.94
N GLY A 81 -8.76 4.13 -1.11
CA GLY A 81 -9.41 3.05 -0.38
C GLY A 81 -8.68 1.72 -0.58
N ALA A 82 -8.40 1.35 -1.84
CA ALA A 82 -7.66 0.14 -2.16
C ALA A 82 -6.22 0.15 -1.62
N CYS A 83 -5.48 1.24 -1.80
CA CYS A 83 -4.11 1.39 -1.28
C CYS A 83 -4.05 1.28 0.24
N GLY A 84 -5.02 1.88 0.93
CA GLY A 84 -5.09 1.91 2.40
C GLY A 84 -5.56 0.61 3.03
N HIS A 85 -6.21 -0.30 2.27
CA HIS A 85 -6.74 -1.57 2.78
C HIS A 85 -5.92 -2.80 2.37
N ALA A 86 -5.05 -2.68 1.36
CA ALA A 86 -4.02 -3.67 1.06
C ALA A 86 -3.08 -4.02 2.25
N PRO A 87 -2.76 -3.11 3.20
CA PRO A 87 -1.86 -3.39 4.30
C PRO A 87 -2.57 -3.53 5.66
N ARG A 88 -2.77 -4.78 6.12
CA ARG A 88 -2.75 -5.12 7.57
C ARG A 88 -1.72 -6.20 7.86
N TRP A 89 -0.52 -5.82 7.45
CA TRP A 89 0.69 -5.84 8.22
C TRP A 89 0.65 -6.60 9.56
N ARG A 90 0.62 -7.94 9.51
CA ARG A 90 1.03 -8.73 10.68
C ARG A 90 2.54 -8.85 10.64
N SER A 91 3.23 -8.08 11.48
CA SER A 91 4.43 -8.65 12.08
C SER A 91 3.96 -9.88 12.85
N ALA A 92 4.40 -11.08 12.45
CA ALA A 92 4.54 -12.13 13.45
C ALA A 92 5.40 -11.51 14.55
N ARG A 93 4.89 -11.43 15.79
CA ARG A 93 5.67 -10.89 16.91
C ARG A 93 6.99 -11.68 16.94
N PRO A 94 8.16 -11.07 16.72
CA PRO A 94 9.38 -11.74 17.10
C PRO A 94 9.29 -11.89 18.61
N GLY A 95 9.40 -13.12 19.11
CA GLY A 95 9.50 -13.37 20.54
C GLY A 95 10.53 -12.41 21.12
N ARG A 96 10.16 -11.72 22.20
CA ARG A 96 11.01 -10.78 22.92
C ARG A 96 12.23 -11.56 23.47
N SER A 97 13.30 -11.66 22.69
CA SER A 97 14.61 -11.99 23.24
C SER A 97 15.32 -10.66 23.51
N GLY A 98 15.37 -10.27 24.76
CA GLY A 98 16.11 -9.09 25.18
C GLY A 98 17.59 -9.24 24.87
N ARG A 99 18.19 -8.23 24.26
CA ARG A 99 19.61 -7.91 24.39
C ARG A 99 19.79 -6.44 24.01
N GLY A 100 20.32 -5.67 24.96
CA GLY A 100 20.59 -4.25 24.79
C GLY A 100 21.62 -4.01 23.70
N LEU A 101 21.42 -2.94 22.95
CA LEU A 101 22.45 -2.39 22.07
C LEU A 101 22.88 -1.05 22.63
N ASP A 102 24.12 -1.09 23.11
CA ASP A 102 24.97 0.02 23.47
C ASP A 102 25.04 1.05 22.33
N ARG A 103 24.91 2.33 22.66
CA ARG A 103 24.98 3.42 21.67
C ARG A 103 26.43 3.84 21.51
N GLN A 104 27.06 3.47 20.39
CA GLN A 104 28.26 4.16 19.94
C GLN A 104 27.91 5.60 19.52
N PRO A 105 28.68 6.62 19.94
CA PRO A 105 28.55 7.96 19.37
C PRO A 105 29.21 8.00 17.98
N CYS A 106 28.47 8.50 16.98
CA CYS A 106 29.02 8.81 15.66
C CYS A 106 29.94 10.03 15.77
N GLY A 107 31.24 9.82 15.54
CA GLY A 107 32.20 10.87 15.22
C GLY A 107 32.91 10.56 13.91
N GLY A 108 33.07 11.59 13.07
CA GLY A 108 34.11 11.61 12.02
C GLY A 108 33.65 11.83 10.58
N ASP A 109 33.60 13.12 10.19
CA ASP A 109 33.98 13.73 8.91
C ASP A 109 33.45 13.22 7.56
N ARG A 110 32.90 14.17 6.78
CA ARG A 110 33.44 14.53 5.46
C ARG A 110 32.81 15.80 4.82
N GLN A 111 33.71 16.69 4.40
CA GLN A 111 33.69 17.55 3.21
C GLN A 111 32.62 18.64 2.99
N ARG A 112 33.11 19.89 3.00
CA ARG A 112 32.94 20.91 1.94
C ARG A 112 34.25 21.73 1.92
N ALA A 113 35.14 21.65 0.92
CA ALA A 113 35.03 22.01 -0.50
C ALA A 113 34.48 23.43 -0.69
N ALA A 114 35.35 24.27 -1.26
CA ALA A 114 35.23 25.69 -1.54
C ALA A 114 33.95 26.10 -2.28
N ILE A 115 33.53 27.36 -2.07
CA ILE A 115 33.13 28.36 -3.08
C ILE A 115 33.10 29.72 -2.34
N GLU A 116 33.89 30.65 -2.86
CA GLU A 116 33.92 32.13 -2.71
C GLU A 116 33.98 32.77 -1.31
#